data_AF-A0A966QMQ1-F1
#
_entry.id   AF-A0A966QMQ1-F1
#
_cell.length_a   1.000
_cell.length_b   1.000
_cell.length_c   1.000
_cell.angle_alpha   90.00
_cell.angle_beta   90.00
_cell.angle_gamma   90.00
#
_symmetry.space_group_name_H-M   'P 1'
#
loop_
_entity.id
_entity.type
_entity.pdbx_description
1 polymer ?
#
loop_
_entity_poly.entity_id
_entity_poly.type
_entity_poly.pdbx_seq_one_letter_code
_entity_poly.pdbx_strand_id
1 'polypeptide(L)'
;MATGSTPPLPPDPLQLKRRLVLQGGGFAVLLLAAFSGSLYWGIGVQRGNDQRTELRQLAASAAAQLPLIAHETREPAGRAKFRGAARRPAIEGLEEQRVQWFDTQGRLLSEQGTLAVPVLPLLPQSSRPWQQWPGGMSLWQPVAGMGAVRVALSDQAAKADLLRLQRGLLLGGVVTVLAALLVGRRMLEVAFAPLQQQLSALQQFTADASHELRHPLTALRTLLAAVPPELQRQPGLAWHDLDALTHHMGQLLDDLLLLARQQQQPTQLFDLLELLEDLIRCYQPQAATRAIALRLTPDPSAASLPICGQSQALLRLFTNLVVNAIRHSPVGGTVSIDVIPGARLVKVAVIDQGAGIPQAQQQQVFDRFWRGRDRGGHSGLGLGIARAIARHHGGDLRVGESRPGRCVLLVELPLAPPIS
;
A
#
# COMPACT_ATOMS: atom_id res chain seq x y z
N MET A 1 11.66 5.53 -36.09
CA MET A 1 11.83 5.67 -34.63
C MET A 1 10.49 5.40 -33.97
N ALA A 2 10.28 4.21 -33.42
CA ALA A 2 9.05 3.83 -32.74
C ALA A 2 9.41 3.41 -31.32
N THR A 3 9.02 4.21 -30.34
CA THR A 3 9.23 3.97 -28.91
C THR A 3 8.25 2.91 -28.43
N GLY A 4 8.74 1.68 -28.25
CA GLY A 4 7.97 0.59 -27.64
C GLY A 4 7.84 0.81 -26.13
N SER A 5 6.68 1.29 -25.70
CA SER A 5 6.29 1.31 -24.30
C SER A 5 5.93 -0.11 -23.84
N THR A 6 6.79 -0.74 -23.05
CA THR A 6 6.49 -1.96 -22.31
C THR A 6 5.28 -1.74 -21.38
N PRO A 7 4.29 -2.64 -21.34
CA PRO A 7 3.18 -2.53 -20.41
C PRO A 7 3.69 -2.69 -18.95
N PRO A 8 3.15 -1.93 -17.99
CA PRO A 8 3.61 -1.97 -16.61
C PRO A 8 3.30 -3.33 -15.96
N LEU A 9 4.25 -3.84 -15.16
CA LEU A 9 4.04 -5.05 -14.36
C LEU A 9 2.77 -4.92 -13.48
N PRO A 10 2.01 -6.01 -13.29
CA PRO A 10 0.89 -5.99 -12.36
C PRO A 10 1.39 -5.67 -10.94
N PRO A 11 0.74 -4.75 -10.22
CA PRO A 11 1.19 -4.31 -8.90
C PRO A 11 1.13 -5.46 -7.89
N ASP A 12 2.14 -5.51 -7.02
CA ASP A 12 2.25 -6.43 -5.90
C ASP A 12 0.97 -6.37 -5.02
N PRO A 13 0.29 -7.50 -4.77
CA PRO A 13 -0.96 -7.54 -4.01
C PRO A 13 -0.83 -6.94 -2.60
N LEU A 14 0.35 -7.02 -1.97
CA LEU A 14 0.61 -6.36 -0.68
C LEU A 14 0.66 -4.84 -0.80
N GLN A 15 1.22 -4.33 -1.90
CA GLN A 15 1.22 -2.89 -2.18
C GLN A 15 -0.18 -2.38 -2.52
N LEU A 16 -0.99 -3.17 -3.24
CA LEU A 16 -2.38 -2.83 -3.54
C LEU A 16 -3.21 -2.76 -2.25
N LYS A 17 -3.06 -3.77 -1.38
CA LYS A 17 -3.71 -3.86 -0.06
C LYS A 17 -3.36 -2.65 0.81
N ARG A 18 -2.07 -2.29 0.87
CA ARG A 18 -1.58 -1.14 1.63
C ARG A 18 -2.07 0.19 1.06
N ARG A 19 -2.08 0.36 -0.26
CA ARG A 19 -2.60 1.57 -0.92
C ARG A 19 -4.08 1.78 -0.66
N LEU A 20 -4.91 0.74 -0.74
CA LEU A 20 -6.35 0.85 -0.52
C LEU A 20 -6.67 1.31 0.92
N VAL A 21 -5.97 0.72 1.91
CA VAL A 21 -6.13 1.10 3.32
C VAL A 21 -5.65 2.52 3.57
N LEU A 22 -4.52 2.94 2.98
CA LEU A 22 -4.00 4.30 3.11
C LEU A 22 -4.91 5.35 2.45
N GLN A 23 -5.43 5.06 1.25
CA GLN A 23 -6.32 5.97 0.53
C GLN A 23 -7.68 6.10 1.25
N GLY A 24 -8.26 4.99 1.69
CA GLY A 24 -9.50 5.00 2.47
C GLY A 24 -9.33 5.72 3.82
N GLY A 25 -8.23 5.46 4.52
CA GLY A 25 -7.89 6.16 5.76
C GLY A 25 -7.68 7.66 5.56
N GLY A 26 -6.96 8.06 4.49
CA GLY A 26 -6.73 9.46 4.15
C GLY A 26 -8.02 10.22 3.85
N PHE A 27 -8.95 9.59 3.12
CA PHE A 27 -10.26 10.19 2.83
C PHE A 27 -11.11 10.39 4.09
N ALA A 28 -11.11 9.40 5.00
CA ALA A 28 -11.83 9.51 6.28
C ALA A 28 -11.28 10.65 7.17
N VAL A 29 -9.96 10.82 7.21
CA VAL A 29 -9.32 11.92 7.95
C VAL A 29 -9.74 13.28 7.40
N LEU A 30 -9.76 13.44 6.07
CA LEU A 30 -10.18 14.70 5.44
C LEU A 30 -11.64 15.05 5.74
N LEU A 31 -12.55 14.07 5.68
CA LEU A 31 -13.96 14.28 6.02
C LEU A 31 -14.14 14.66 7.49
N LEU A 32 -13.47 13.97 8.41
CA LEU A 32 -13.51 14.26 9.84
C LEU A 32 -12.96 15.64 10.16
N ALA A 33 -11.87 16.06 9.51
CA ALA A 33 -11.29 17.39 9.66
C ALA A 33 -12.25 18.48 9.17
N ALA A 34 -12.86 18.29 7.99
CA ALA A 34 -13.84 19.23 7.45
C ALA A 34 -15.08 19.36 8.34
N PHE A 35 -15.63 18.23 8.81
CA PHE A 35 -16.78 18.22 9.71
C PHE A 35 -16.46 18.89 11.06
N SER A 36 -15.34 18.52 11.68
CA SER A 36 -14.89 19.10 12.96
C SER A 36 -14.64 20.60 12.86
N GLY A 37 -14.02 21.05 11.76
CA GLY A 37 -13.80 22.48 11.48
C GLY A 37 -15.11 23.24 11.33
N SER A 38 -16.08 22.69 10.58
CA SER A 38 -17.41 23.28 10.42
C SER A 38 -18.16 23.40 11.75
N LEU A 39 -18.07 22.38 12.60
CA LEU A 39 -18.75 22.33 13.88
C LEU A 39 -18.13 23.31 14.89
N TYR A 40 -16.80 23.39 14.93
CA TYR A 40 -16.07 24.37 15.74
C TYR A 40 -16.39 25.81 15.33
N TRP A 41 -16.37 26.10 14.03
CA TRP A 41 -16.72 27.42 13.50
C TRP A 41 -18.14 27.82 13.85
N GLY A 42 -19.12 26.94 13.62
CA GLY A 42 -20.54 27.21 13.91
C GLY A 42 -20.78 27.54 15.38
N ILE A 43 -20.21 26.75 16.30
CA ILE A 43 -20.35 26.97 17.74
C ILE A 43 -19.65 28.26 18.18
N GLY A 44 -18.47 28.56 17.63
CA GLY A 44 -17.75 29.80 17.91
C GLY A 44 -18.54 31.04 17.50
N VAL A 45 -19.14 31.04 16.31
CA VAL A 45 -19.99 32.15 15.82
C VAL A 45 -21.23 32.31 16.68
N GLN A 46 -21.93 31.22 17.01
CA GLN A 46 -23.14 31.27 17.82
C GLN A 46 -22.86 31.82 19.21
N ARG A 47 -21.79 31.34 19.86
CA ARG A 47 -21.39 31.80 21.19
C ARG A 47 -21.00 33.28 21.23
N GLY A 48 -20.36 33.77 20.17
CA GLY A 48 -20.07 35.20 20.01
C GLY A 48 -21.33 36.05 19.87
N ASN A 49 -22.38 35.54 19.22
CA ASN A 49 -23.67 36.23 19.11
C ASN A 49 -24.43 36.23 20.45
N ASP A 50 -24.38 35.13 21.19
CA ASP A 50 -25.01 35.01 22.51
C ASP A 50 -24.40 36.01 23.50
N GLN A 51 -23.06 36.07 23.59
CA GLN A 51 -22.35 37.07 24.42
C GLN A 51 -22.72 38.51 24.07
N ARG A 52 -22.88 38.83 22.77
CA ARG A 52 -23.30 40.18 22.34
C ARG A 52 -24.73 40.50 22.76
N THR A 53 -25.60 39.50 22.75
CA THR A 53 -27.01 39.65 23.15
C THR A 53 -27.10 39.84 24.66
N GLU A 54 -26.36 39.04 25.43
CA GLU A 54 -26.22 39.15 26.88
C GLU A 54 -25.68 40.54 27.29
N LEU A 55 -24.59 41.01 26.65
CA LEU A 55 -24.06 42.36 26.88
C LEU A 55 -25.09 43.46 26.69
N ARG A 56 -25.94 43.35 25.66
CA ARG A 56 -26.98 44.35 25.38
C ARG A 56 -28.06 44.34 26.46
N GLN A 57 -28.48 43.15 26.91
CA GLN A 57 -29.47 43.00 27.98
C GLN A 57 -28.94 43.55 29.31
N LEU A 58 -27.69 43.20 29.66
CA LEU A 58 -27.01 43.71 30.85
C LEU A 58 -26.82 45.22 30.83
N ALA A 59 -26.44 45.78 29.67
CA ALA A 59 -26.29 47.22 29.54
C ALA A 59 -27.64 47.95 29.68
N ALA A 60 -28.73 47.36 29.17
CA ALA A 60 -30.06 47.92 29.30
C ALA A 60 -30.58 47.87 30.75
N SER A 61 -30.40 46.75 31.45
CA SER A 61 -30.82 46.61 32.85
C SER A 61 -30.00 47.52 33.77
N ALA A 62 -28.69 47.60 33.57
CA ALA A 62 -27.84 48.51 34.34
C ALA A 62 -28.14 49.99 34.05
N ALA A 63 -28.47 50.35 32.80
CA ALA A 63 -28.90 51.71 32.45
C ALA A 63 -30.19 52.12 33.19
N ALA A 64 -31.12 51.18 33.40
CA ALA A 64 -32.36 51.44 34.14
C ALA A 64 -32.12 51.72 35.65
N GLN A 65 -30.99 51.27 36.21
CA GLN A 65 -30.62 51.52 37.62
C GLN A 65 -29.90 52.85 37.85
N LEU A 66 -29.35 53.47 36.79
CA LEU A 66 -28.59 54.71 36.90
C LEU A 66 -29.36 55.86 37.59
N PRO A 67 -30.68 56.09 37.35
CA PRO A 67 -31.41 57.16 38.04
C PRO A 67 -31.50 56.96 39.56
N LEU A 68 -31.63 55.71 40.02
CA LEU A 68 -31.69 55.37 41.45
C LEU A 68 -30.36 55.69 42.13
N ILE A 69 -29.26 55.26 41.51
CA ILE A 69 -27.90 55.48 42.02
C ILE A 69 -27.52 56.97 42.01
N ALA A 70 -27.93 57.71 40.98
CA ALA A 70 -27.71 59.15 40.89
C ALA A 70 -28.47 59.94 41.99
N HIS A 71 -29.67 59.48 42.37
CA HIS A 71 -30.44 60.08 43.45
C HIS A 71 -29.82 59.86 44.83
N GLU A 72 -29.27 58.67 45.10
CA GLU A 72 -28.58 58.37 46.37
C GLU A 72 -27.30 59.19 46.56
N THR A 73 -26.64 59.57 45.47
CA THR A 73 -25.35 60.27 45.48
C THR A 73 -25.45 61.81 45.55
N ARG A 74 -26.67 62.37 45.68
CA ARG A 74 -26.95 63.83 45.84
C ARG A 74 -26.35 64.74 44.74
N GLU A 75 -26.22 64.29 43.50
CA GLU A 75 -25.91 65.19 42.37
C GLU A 75 -27.19 65.74 41.72
N PRO A 76 -27.32 67.08 41.53
CA PRO A 76 -28.45 67.64 40.77
C PRO A 76 -28.32 67.29 39.28
N ALA A 77 -29.37 66.72 38.70
CA ALA A 77 -29.45 66.35 37.29
C ALA A 77 -29.29 67.57 36.37
N GLY A 78 -28.05 67.82 35.92
CA GLY A 78 -27.71 68.87 34.97
C GLY A 78 -27.89 68.42 33.52
N ARG A 79 -28.43 69.30 32.65
CA ARG A 79 -28.63 69.10 31.19
C ARG A 79 -27.32 68.97 30.37
N ALA A 80 -26.26 68.35 30.91
CA ALA A 80 -24.99 68.18 30.21
C ALA A 80 -24.98 66.89 29.37
N LYS A 81 -24.62 67.01 28.07
CA LYS A 81 -24.34 65.85 27.21
C LYS A 81 -23.04 65.19 27.67
N PHE A 82 -23.05 63.87 27.85
CA PHE A 82 -21.87 63.07 28.22
C PHE A 82 -20.67 63.34 27.27
N ARG A 83 -19.62 64.00 27.78
CA ARG A 83 -18.37 64.27 27.04
C ARG A 83 -17.39 63.13 27.31
N GLY A 84 -17.39 62.12 26.43
CA GLY A 84 -16.62 60.87 26.58
C GLY A 84 -15.10 60.97 26.40
N ALA A 85 -14.43 61.97 27.00
CA ALA A 85 -13.00 62.23 26.88
C ALA A 85 -12.18 62.05 28.18
N ALA A 86 -12.77 61.59 29.28
CA ALA A 86 -12.00 61.19 30.47
C ALA A 86 -11.31 59.83 30.22
N ARG A 87 -10.05 59.68 30.67
CA ARG A 87 -9.23 58.45 30.55
C ARG A 87 -10.08 57.21 30.85
N ARG A 88 -10.29 56.34 29.86
CA ARG A 88 -11.04 55.10 30.01
C ARG A 88 -10.21 54.15 30.88
N PRO A 89 -10.65 53.76 32.08
CA PRO A 89 -9.89 52.85 32.93
C PRO A 89 -9.77 51.49 32.24
N ALA A 90 -8.56 50.94 32.19
CA ALA A 90 -8.31 49.60 31.66
C ALA A 90 -9.10 48.56 32.48
N ILE A 91 -9.58 47.53 31.80
CA ILE A 91 -10.23 46.38 32.45
C ILE A 91 -9.12 45.38 32.71
N GLU A 92 -8.69 45.27 33.97
CA GLU A 92 -7.71 44.28 34.43
C GLU A 92 -8.40 43.30 35.39
N GLY A 93 -8.05 42.02 35.28
CA GLY A 93 -8.48 40.96 36.21
C GLY A 93 -9.99 40.72 36.28
N LEU A 94 -10.70 40.74 35.15
CA LEU A 94 -12.13 40.40 35.13
C LEU A 94 -12.35 38.88 35.09
N GLU A 95 -12.96 38.31 36.12
CA GLU A 95 -13.28 36.88 36.14
C GLU A 95 -14.52 36.56 35.29
N GLU A 96 -15.66 37.23 35.54
CA GLU A 96 -16.92 36.96 34.84
C GLU A 96 -17.58 38.22 34.28
N GLN A 97 -18.05 39.12 35.15
CA GLN A 97 -18.84 40.29 34.79
C GLN A 97 -18.44 41.51 35.62
N ARG A 98 -18.48 42.71 35.02
CA ARG A 98 -18.33 43.99 35.72
C ARG A 98 -19.22 45.05 35.09
N VAL A 99 -19.98 45.74 35.93
CA VAL A 99 -20.89 46.82 35.59
C VAL A 99 -20.43 48.09 36.31
N GLN A 100 -20.33 49.19 35.57
CA GLN A 100 -19.84 50.47 36.10
C GLN A 100 -20.74 51.61 35.63
N TRP A 101 -21.13 52.46 36.56
CA TRP A 101 -21.97 53.64 36.30
C TRP A 101 -21.11 54.89 36.37
N PHE A 102 -21.29 55.80 35.41
CA PHE A 102 -20.55 57.04 35.29
C PHE A 102 -21.49 58.23 35.22
N ASP A 103 -21.06 59.36 35.78
CA ASP A 103 -21.77 60.64 35.70
C ASP A 103 -21.68 61.28 34.29
N THR A 104 -22.23 62.48 34.13
CA THR A 104 -22.17 63.24 32.87
C THR A 104 -20.77 63.76 32.51
N GLN A 105 -19.84 63.78 33.47
CA GLN A 105 -18.44 64.21 33.33
C GLN A 105 -17.48 63.04 33.09
N GLY A 106 -17.96 61.79 33.19
CA GLY A 106 -17.17 60.57 33.05
C GLY A 106 -16.49 60.06 34.33
N ARG A 107 -16.90 60.51 35.52
CA ARG A 107 -16.43 59.98 36.81
C ARG A 107 -17.24 58.77 37.22
N LEU A 108 -16.59 57.79 37.84
CA LEU A 108 -17.23 56.56 38.32
C LEU A 108 -18.11 56.88 39.53
N LEU A 109 -19.41 56.58 39.43
CA LEU A 109 -20.38 56.71 40.50
C LEU A 109 -20.44 55.45 41.37
N SER A 110 -20.48 54.28 40.73
CA SER A 110 -20.57 52.98 41.39
C SER A 110 -20.03 51.87 40.48
N GLU A 111 -19.63 50.75 41.09
CA GLU A 111 -19.18 49.53 40.43
C GLU A 111 -19.80 48.30 41.10
N GLN A 112 -20.25 47.35 40.28
CA GLN A 112 -20.78 46.07 40.71
C GLN A 112 -20.20 44.95 39.84
N GLY A 113 -19.93 43.79 40.43
CA GLY A 113 -19.48 42.60 39.70
C GLY A 113 -20.63 41.98 38.90
N THR A 114 -21.30 41.00 39.51
CA THR A 114 -22.41 40.29 38.89
C THR A 114 -23.73 41.02 39.11
N LEU A 115 -24.44 41.31 38.03
CA LEU A 115 -25.77 41.92 38.08
C LEU A 115 -26.83 40.84 37.85
N ALA A 116 -27.63 40.52 38.86
CA ALA A 116 -28.79 39.65 38.68
C ALA A 116 -29.87 40.39 37.87
N VAL A 117 -30.21 39.88 36.70
CA VAL A 117 -31.07 40.58 35.75
C VAL A 117 -32.55 40.21 35.96
N PRO A 118 -33.45 41.18 36.18
CA PRO A 118 -34.83 41.06 35.71
C PRO A 118 -34.90 41.46 34.23
N VAL A 119 -35.57 40.66 33.39
CA VAL A 119 -35.69 40.89 31.95
C VAL A 119 -36.44 42.21 31.69
N LEU A 120 -35.72 43.24 31.25
CA LEU A 120 -36.30 44.50 30.75
C LEU A 120 -36.30 44.50 29.21
N PRO A 121 -37.33 45.08 28.56
CA PRO A 121 -37.39 45.17 27.10
C PRO A 121 -36.22 46.00 26.53
N LEU A 122 -35.75 45.60 25.36
CA LEU A 122 -34.64 46.21 24.61
C LEU A 122 -34.82 47.73 24.45
N LEU A 123 -33.84 48.51 24.93
CA LEU A 123 -33.79 49.97 24.74
C LEU A 123 -33.34 50.35 23.31
N PRO A 124 -33.73 51.53 22.78
CA PRO A 124 -33.44 51.91 21.39
C PRO A 124 -32.00 52.41 21.14
N GLN A 125 -31.40 51.84 20.08
CA GLN A 125 -30.46 52.33 19.05
C GLN A 125 -29.27 53.28 19.34
N SER A 126 -29.07 53.87 20.53
CA SER A 126 -27.93 54.79 20.77
C SER A 126 -26.71 54.14 21.46
N SER A 127 -26.57 52.82 21.37
CA SER A 127 -25.39 52.13 21.88
C SER A 127 -24.15 52.50 21.05
N ARG A 128 -23.06 52.87 21.73
CA ARG A 128 -21.76 53.04 21.07
C ARG A 128 -21.24 51.66 20.62
N PRO A 129 -20.37 51.58 19.60
CA PRO A 129 -19.81 50.30 19.16
C PRO A 129 -19.17 49.55 20.33
N TRP A 130 -19.38 48.23 20.37
CA TRP A 130 -18.71 47.34 21.34
C TRP A 130 -17.19 47.48 21.21
N GLN A 131 -16.50 47.40 22.35
CA GLN A 131 -15.05 47.45 22.40
C GLN A 131 -14.51 46.10 22.89
N GLN A 132 -13.72 45.44 22.04
CA GLN A 132 -12.96 44.25 22.41
C GLN A 132 -11.69 44.66 23.16
N TRP A 133 -11.35 43.91 24.20
CA TRP A 133 -10.12 44.06 24.97
C TRP A 133 -9.49 42.68 25.22
N PRO A 134 -8.19 42.61 25.57
CA PRO A 134 -7.50 41.34 25.81
C PRO A 134 -8.06 40.61 27.03
N GLY A 135 -9.10 39.80 26.82
CA GLY A 135 -9.79 39.06 27.88
C GLY A 135 -11.31 39.13 27.84
N GLY A 136 -11.91 39.97 26.98
CA GLY A 136 -13.36 40.06 26.91
C GLY A 136 -13.92 41.13 25.97
N MET A 137 -15.21 41.39 26.13
CA MET A 137 -15.94 42.42 25.42
C MET A 137 -16.55 43.41 26.40
N SER A 138 -16.71 44.66 25.96
CA SER A 138 -17.39 45.69 26.74
C SER A 138 -18.33 46.51 25.86
N LEU A 139 -19.42 46.98 26.47
CA LEU A 139 -20.42 47.81 25.84
C LEU A 139 -20.64 49.06 26.67
N TRP A 140 -20.64 50.22 26.00
CA TRP A 140 -20.96 51.50 26.60
C TRP A 140 -22.37 51.93 26.18
N GLN A 141 -23.22 52.20 27.17
CA GLN A 141 -24.58 52.68 26.98
C GLN A 141 -24.73 54.07 27.61
N PRO A 142 -24.78 55.15 26.81
CA PRO A 142 -25.09 56.47 27.33
C PRO A 142 -26.55 56.55 27.77
N VAL A 143 -26.83 57.29 28.86
CA VAL A 143 -28.17 57.59 29.36
C VAL A 143 -28.34 59.11 29.34
N ALA A 144 -29.34 59.58 28.58
CA ALA A 144 -29.52 61.00 28.29
C ALA A 144 -29.67 61.84 29.58
N GLY A 145 -28.79 62.81 29.78
CA GLY A 145 -28.83 63.73 30.92
C GLY A 145 -28.43 63.14 32.28
N MET A 146 -28.04 61.85 32.34
CA MET A 146 -27.70 61.17 33.60
C MET A 146 -26.31 60.55 33.61
N GLY A 147 -25.68 60.33 32.44
CA GLY A 147 -24.31 59.82 32.35
C GLY A 147 -24.17 58.63 31.40
N ALA A 148 -23.39 57.62 31.78
CA ALA A 148 -23.19 56.42 30.97
C ALA A 148 -22.95 55.17 31.82
N VAL A 149 -23.27 54.00 31.27
CA VAL A 149 -22.98 52.70 31.88
C VAL A 149 -21.99 51.93 31.01
N ARG A 150 -21.01 51.29 31.64
CA ARG A 150 -20.12 50.32 31.01
C ARG A 150 -20.42 48.93 31.57
N VAL A 151 -20.70 47.98 30.68
CA VAL A 151 -20.75 46.55 31.02
C VAL A 151 -19.58 45.85 30.33
N ALA A 152 -18.86 45.01 31.08
CA ALA A 152 -17.81 44.15 30.57
C ALA A 152 -18.09 42.69 30.92
N LEU A 153 -17.89 41.80 29.95
CA LEU A 153 -17.94 40.35 30.10
C LEU A 153 -16.59 39.73 29.76
N SER A 154 -16.20 38.73 30.53
CA SER A 154 -15.01 37.90 30.32
C SER A 154 -15.24 36.86 29.23
N ASP A 155 -14.25 36.66 28.35
CA ASP A 155 -14.26 35.60 27.34
C ASP A 155 -13.55 34.32 27.83
N GLN A 156 -13.07 34.30 29.08
CA GLN A 156 -12.28 33.18 29.61
C GLN A 156 -13.08 31.88 29.65
N ALA A 157 -14.32 31.93 30.12
CA ALA A 157 -15.20 30.75 30.18
C ALA A 157 -15.55 30.23 28.78
N ALA A 158 -15.84 31.12 27.82
CA ALA A 158 -16.14 30.74 26.45
C ALA A 158 -14.92 30.16 25.71
N LYS A 159 -13.73 30.72 25.90
CA LYS A 159 -12.47 30.13 25.39
C LYS A 159 -12.20 28.77 26.01
N ALA A 160 -12.40 28.61 27.32
CA ALA A 160 -12.20 27.33 28.01
C ALA A 160 -13.12 26.24 27.44
N ASP A 161 -14.39 26.56 27.18
CA ASP A 161 -15.34 25.62 26.58
C ASP A 161 -15.03 25.30 25.11
N LEU A 162 -14.62 26.30 24.31
CA LEU A 162 -14.16 26.05 22.94
C LEU A 162 -12.92 25.15 22.90
N LEU A 163 -11.98 25.33 23.83
CA LEU A 163 -10.81 24.46 23.97
C LEU A 163 -11.20 23.04 24.40
N ARG A 164 -12.16 22.88 25.32
CA ARG A 164 -12.71 21.56 25.70
C ARG A 164 -13.34 20.87 24.49
N LEU A 165 -14.14 21.60 23.70
CA LEU A 165 -14.77 21.09 22.49
C LEU A 165 -13.73 20.69 21.44
N GLN A 166 -12.72 21.52 21.20
CA GLN A 166 -11.63 21.22 20.27
C GLN A 166 -10.87 19.94 20.68
N ARG A 167 -10.54 19.79 21.96
CA ARG A 167 -9.88 18.57 22.48
C ARG A 167 -10.77 17.35 22.31
N GLY A 168 -12.06 17.47 22.61
CA GLY A 168 -13.04 16.41 22.42
C GLY A 168 -13.16 15.97 20.96
N LEU A 169 -13.23 16.91 20.02
CA LEU A 169 -13.27 16.64 18.59
C LEU A 169 -11.99 15.95 18.09
N LEU A 170 -10.81 16.41 18.54
CA LEU A 170 -9.54 15.80 18.17
C LEU A 170 -9.42 14.36 18.68
N LEU A 171 -9.73 14.13 19.97
CA LEU A 171 -9.71 12.79 20.57
C LEU A 171 -10.72 11.85 19.89
N GLY A 172 -11.95 12.32 19.68
CA GLY A 172 -12.99 11.58 18.99
C GLY A 172 -12.58 11.20 17.57
N GLY A 173 -12.04 12.16 16.80
CA GLY A 173 -11.55 11.93 15.44
C GLY A 173 -10.44 10.89 15.36
N VAL A 174 -9.46 10.95 16.28
CA VAL A 174 -8.39 9.93 16.35
C VAL A 174 -8.96 8.55 16.63
N VAL A 175 -9.88 8.43 17.60
CA VAL A 175 -10.54 7.15 17.93
C VAL A 175 -11.32 6.61 16.72
N THR A 176 -12.07 7.45 16.02
CA THR A 176 -12.83 7.05 14.83
C THR A 176 -11.92 6.56 13.71
N VAL A 177 -10.81 7.25 13.43
CA VAL A 177 -9.85 6.83 12.40
C VAL A 177 -9.19 5.50 12.76
N LEU A 178 -8.77 5.32 14.01
CA LEU A 178 -8.19 4.05 14.47
C LEU A 178 -9.19 2.90 14.38
N ALA A 179 -10.44 3.12 14.79
CA ALA A 179 -11.50 2.12 14.65
C ALA A 179 -11.77 1.77 13.18
N ALA A 180 -11.85 2.77 12.30
CA ALA A 180 -12.04 2.55 10.86
C ALA A 180 -10.89 1.77 10.23
N LEU A 181 -9.63 2.08 10.59
CA LEU A 181 -8.45 1.34 10.13
C LEU A 181 -8.46 -0.11 10.64
N LEU A 182 -8.85 -0.34 11.89
CA LEU A 182 -8.94 -1.68 12.47
C LEU A 182 -10.02 -2.52 11.79
N VAL A 183 -11.22 -1.95 11.61
CA VAL A 183 -12.33 -2.60 10.91
C VAL A 183 -11.97 -2.86 9.45
N GLY A 184 -11.38 -1.88 8.76
CA GLY A 184 -10.92 -2.03 7.39
C GLY A 184 -9.88 -3.14 7.24
N ARG A 185 -8.92 -3.24 8.17
CA ARG A 185 -7.95 -4.33 8.19
C ARG A 185 -8.62 -5.70 8.41
N ARG A 186 -9.53 -5.81 9.39
CA ARG A 186 -10.25 -7.06 9.68
C ARG A 186 -11.12 -7.51 8.50
N MET A 187 -11.84 -6.59 7.89
CA MET A 187 -12.68 -6.87 6.72
C MET A 187 -11.83 -7.38 5.54
N LEU A 188 -10.63 -6.84 5.38
CA LEU A 188 -9.68 -7.26 4.36
C LEU A 188 -9.03 -8.61 4.65
N GLU A 189 -8.87 -8.99 5.92
CA GLU A 189 -8.47 -10.35 6.29
C GLU A 189 -9.60 -11.34 5.98
N VAL A 190 -10.84 -11.03 6.36
CA VAL A 190 -12.02 -11.88 6.11
C VAL A 190 -12.32 -12.04 4.62
N ALA A 191 -12.22 -10.98 3.82
CA ALA A 191 -12.51 -11.04 2.38
C ALA A 191 -11.47 -11.84 1.59
N PHE A 192 -10.21 -11.86 2.04
CA PHE A 192 -9.13 -12.58 1.37
C PHE A 192 -8.95 -14.03 1.86
N ALA A 193 -9.40 -14.35 3.07
CA ALA A 193 -9.34 -15.70 3.64
C ALA A 193 -9.96 -16.80 2.73
N PRO A 194 -11.20 -16.67 2.20
CA PRO A 194 -11.79 -17.70 1.35
C PRO A 194 -11.04 -17.87 0.03
N LEU A 195 -10.46 -16.81 -0.52
CA LEU A 195 -9.68 -16.88 -1.76
C LEU A 195 -8.35 -17.63 -1.55
N GLN A 196 -7.69 -17.42 -0.40
CA GLN A 196 -6.52 -18.21 -0.02
C GLN A 196 -6.86 -19.68 0.22
N GLN A 197 -7.98 -19.95 0.90
CA GLN A 197 -8.46 -21.32 1.13
C GLN A 197 -8.81 -22.04 -0.17
N GLN A 198 -9.44 -21.35 -1.14
CA GLN A 198 -9.74 -21.91 -2.45
C GLN A 198 -8.47 -22.21 -3.25
N LEU A 199 -7.48 -21.31 -3.21
CA LEU A 199 -6.19 -21.54 -3.86
C LEU A 199 -5.43 -22.70 -3.22
N SER A 200 -5.39 -22.80 -1.89
CA SER A 200 -4.73 -23.91 -1.20
C SER A 200 -5.46 -25.24 -1.43
N ALA A 201 -6.79 -25.25 -1.41
CA ALA A 201 -7.59 -26.44 -1.71
C ALA A 201 -7.40 -26.89 -3.16
N LEU A 202 -7.33 -25.96 -4.11
CA LEU A 202 -7.01 -26.27 -5.51
C LEU A 202 -5.59 -26.85 -5.63
N GLN A 203 -4.61 -26.28 -4.92
CA GLN A 203 -3.24 -26.81 -4.88
C GLN A 203 -3.19 -28.22 -4.29
N GLN A 204 -3.82 -28.47 -3.14
CA GLN A 204 -3.89 -29.79 -2.52
C GLN A 204 -4.63 -30.80 -3.41
N PHE A 205 -5.77 -30.41 -3.99
CA PHE A 205 -6.48 -31.26 -4.95
C PHE A 205 -5.61 -31.61 -6.16
N THR A 206 -4.89 -30.63 -6.74
CA THR A 206 -3.95 -30.92 -7.83
C THR A 206 -2.79 -31.80 -7.38
N ALA A 207 -2.34 -31.67 -6.13
CA ALA A 207 -1.27 -32.50 -5.57
C ALA A 207 -1.71 -33.95 -5.37
N ASP A 208 -2.90 -34.15 -4.80
CA ASP A 208 -3.47 -35.46 -4.52
C ASP A 208 -3.87 -36.18 -5.80
N ALA A 209 -4.56 -35.49 -6.72
CA ALA A 209 -4.89 -36.03 -8.04
C ALA A 209 -3.63 -36.45 -8.80
N SER A 210 -2.52 -35.72 -8.63
CA SER A 210 -1.28 -36.08 -9.29
C SER A 210 -0.58 -37.29 -8.69
N HIS A 211 -0.62 -37.47 -7.37
CA HIS A 211 -0.11 -38.68 -6.73
C HIS A 211 -0.93 -39.92 -7.13
N GLU A 212 -2.24 -39.78 -7.20
CA GLU A 212 -3.14 -40.85 -7.65
C GLU A 212 -2.98 -41.16 -9.13
N LEU A 213 -2.66 -40.19 -10.00
CA LEU A 213 -2.37 -40.41 -11.42
C LEU A 213 -0.95 -40.96 -11.66
N ARG A 214 -0.01 -40.72 -10.74
CA ARG A 214 1.36 -41.27 -10.82
C ARG A 214 1.37 -42.80 -10.71
N HIS A 215 0.47 -43.35 -9.90
CA HIS A 215 0.34 -44.80 -9.69
C HIS A 215 -0.04 -45.57 -10.97
N PRO A 216 -1.15 -45.24 -11.69
CA PRO A 216 -1.51 -45.92 -12.92
C PRO A 216 -0.48 -45.66 -14.03
N LEU A 217 0.16 -44.49 -14.08
CA LEU A 217 1.23 -44.22 -15.04
C LEU A 217 2.50 -45.04 -14.79
N THR A 218 2.86 -45.25 -13.52
CA THR A 218 3.98 -46.12 -13.15
C THR A 218 3.65 -47.55 -13.53
N ALA A 219 2.44 -48.04 -13.23
CA ALA A 219 2.00 -49.37 -13.64
C ALA A 219 2.01 -49.54 -15.17
N LEU A 220 1.56 -48.54 -15.92
CA LEU A 220 1.56 -48.55 -17.39
C LEU A 220 2.98 -48.57 -17.96
N ARG A 221 3.93 -47.83 -17.36
CA ARG A 221 5.36 -47.89 -17.73
C ARG A 221 5.98 -49.25 -17.44
N THR A 222 5.68 -49.84 -16.29
CA THR A 222 6.19 -51.17 -15.93
C THR A 222 5.67 -52.23 -16.90
N LEU A 223 4.39 -52.14 -17.29
CA LEU A 223 3.79 -53.02 -18.29
C LEU A 223 4.42 -52.84 -19.67
N LEU A 224 4.66 -51.61 -20.11
CA LEU A 224 5.34 -51.32 -21.38
C LEU A 224 6.80 -51.81 -21.39
N ALA A 225 7.53 -51.64 -20.27
CA ALA A 225 8.90 -52.12 -20.11
C ALA A 225 9.02 -53.65 -20.10
N ALA A 226 7.95 -54.36 -19.70
CA ALA A 226 7.89 -55.82 -19.68
C ALA A 226 7.54 -56.44 -21.05
N VAL A 227 7.25 -55.63 -22.07
CA VAL A 227 6.92 -56.14 -23.42
C VAL A 227 8.19 -56.64 -24.13
N PRO A 228 8.22 -57.89 -24.64
CA PRO A 228 9.36 -58.45 -25.34
C PRO A 228 9.76 -57.67 -26.62
N PRO A 229 11.07 -57.54 -26.93
CA PRO A 229 11.56 -56.78 -28.07
C PRO A 229 11.15 -57.33 -29.45
N GLU A 230 10.67 -58.58 -29.53
CA GLU A 230 10.08 -59.16 -30.74
C GLU A 230 8.70 -58.56 -31.05
N LEU A 231 7.90 -58.27 -30.03
CA LEU A 231 6.55 -57.70 -30.18
C LEU A 231 6.61 -56.19 -30.50
N GLN A 232 7.66 -55.51 -30.05
CA GLN A 232 7.91 -54.09 -30.32
C GLN A 232 8.23 -53.80 -31.80
N ARG A 233 8.66 -54.82 -32.56
CA ARG A 233 9.03 -54.73 -33.98
C ARG A 233 7.89 -55.10 -34.95
N GLN A 234 6.70 -55.46 -34.45
CA GLN A 234 5.54 -55.76 -35.30
C GLN A 234 4.98 -54.48 -35.96
N PRO A 235 4.83 -54.46 -37.31
CA PRO A 235 4.23 -53.33 -38.00
C PRO A 235 2.74 -53.21 -37.63
N GLY A 236 2.32 -52.04 -37.13
CA GLY A 236 0.92 -51.72 -36.82
C GLY A 236 0.62 -51.40 -35.36
N LEU A 237 1.53 -51.73 -34.43
CA LEU A 237 1.40 -51.34 -33.03
C LEU A 237 2.40 -50.21 -32.71
N ALA A 238 1.86 -49.05 -32.37
CA ALA A 238 2.61 -47.82 -32.09
C ALA A 238 3.28 -47.86 -30.70
N TRP A 239 4.08 -48.90 -30.41
CA TRP A 239 4.69 -49.13 -29.10
C TRP A 239 5.64 -48.00 -28.68
N HIS A 240 6.44 -47.50 -29.62
CA HIS A 240 7.31 -46.34 -29.40
C HIS A 240 6.49 -45.07 -29.09
N ASP A 241 5.31 -44.91 -29.70
CA ASP A 241 4.44 -43.75 -29.43
C ASP A 241 3.74 -43.87 -28.06
N LEU A 242 3.40 -45.08 -27.63
CA LEU A 242 2.83 -45.36 -26.30
C LEU A 242 3.85 -45.10 -25.18
N ASP A 243 5.07 -45.60 -25.31
CA ASP A 243 6.13 -45.32 -24.32
C ASP A 243 6.45 -43.82 -24.25
N ALA A 244 6.59 -43.15 -25.41
CA ALA A 244 6.76 -41.70 -25.47
C ALA A 244 5.59 -40.93 -24.83
N LEU A 245 4.34 -41.38 -25.02
CA LEU A 245 3.15 -40.77 -24.42
C LEU A 245 3.12 -40.94 -22.90
N THR A 246 3.49 -42.11 -22.36
CA THR A 246 3.58 -42.30 -20.91
C THR A 246 4.73 -41.52 -20.29
N HIS A 247 5.86 -41.37 -21.00
CA HIS A 247 6.94 -40.48 -20.60
C HIS A 247 6.45 -39.03 -20.51
N HIS A 248 5.73 -38.58 -21.54
CA HIS A 248 5.13 -37.25 -21.64
C HIS A 248 4.12 -36.97 -20.51
N MET A 249 3.21 -37.91 -20.23
CA MET A 249 2.22 -37.77 -19.16
C MET A 249 2.85 -37.69 -17.77
N GLY A 250 3.91 -38.46 -17.50
CA GLY A 250 4.62 -38.35 -16.22
C GLY A 250 5.36 -37.02 -16.07
N GLN A 251 5.95 -36.49 -17.15
CA GLN A 251 6.56 -35.16 -17.13
C GLN A 251 5.52 -34.06 -16.91
N LEU A 252 4.34 -34.15 -17.53
CA LEU A 252 3.22 -33.22 -17.30
C LEU A 252 2.74 -33.23 -15.84
N LEU A 253 2.69 -34.40 -15.23
CA LEU A 253 2.32 -34.57 -13.82
C LEU A 253 3.37 -34.00 -12.88
N ASP A 254 4.65 -34.28 -13.12
CA ASP A 254 5.75 -33.67 -12.37
C ASP A 254 5.83 -32.15 -12.58
N ASP A 255 5.40 -31.69 -13.75
CA ASP A 255 5.31 -30.27 -14.06
C ASP A 255 4.21 -29.56 -13.28
N LEU A 256 3.00 -30.12 -13.25
CA LEU A 256 1.85 -29.64 -12.48
C LEU A 256 2.08 -29.70 -10.97
N LEU A 257 2.65 -30.80 -10.49
CA LEU A 257 2.96 -31.01 -9.06
C LEU A 257 3.92 -29.97 -8.50
N LEU A 258 4.96 -29.64 -9.27
CA LEU A 258 5.93 -28.69 -8.77
C LEU A 258 5.41 -27.26 -8.80
N LEU A 259 4.57 -26.90 -9.77
CA LEU A 259 3.87 -25.61 -9.77
C LEU A 259 2.95 -25.50 -8.53
N ALA A 260 2.32 -26.59 -8.11
CA ALA A 260 1.51 -26.64 -6.89
C ALA A 260 2.37 -26.58 -5.60
N ARG A 261 3.60 -27.11 -5.61
CA ARG A 261 4.50 -27.20 -4.44
C ARG A 261 5.53 -26.06 -4.31
N GLN A 262 5.75 -25.26 -5.36
CA GLN A 262 6.76 -24.20 -5.40
C GLN A 262 6.62 -23.12 -4.30
N GLN A 263 5.47 -23.04 -3.63
CA GLN A 263 5.25 -22.08 -2.54
C GLN A 263 5.67 -22.58 -1.14
N GLN A 264 6.15 -23.82 -0.99
CA GLN A 264 6.45 -24.41 0.33
C GLN A 264 7.92 -24.74 0.61
N GLN A 265 8.85 -24.52 -0.33
CA GLN A 265 10.27 -24.80 -0.08
C GLN A 265 10.96 -23.64 0.68
N PRO A 266 11.76 -23.94 1.72
CA PRO A 266 12.53 -22.93 2.42
C PRO A 266 13.56 -22.32 1.47
N THR A 267 13.70 -21.00 1.54
CA THR A 267 14.79 -20.27 0.90
C THR A 267 16.09 -20.50 1.66
N GLN A 268 17.16 -20.80 0.93
CA GLN A 268 18.50 -21.03 1.49
C GLN A 268 19.56 -20.30 0.65
N LEU A 269 20.69 -19.99 1.29
CA LEU A 269 21.87 -19.48 0.60
C LEU A 269 22.67 -20.68 0.05
N PHE A 270 23.03 -20.65 -1.23
CA PHE A 270 23.85 -21.67 -1.87
C PHE A 270 24.65 -21.07 -3.04
N ASP A 271 25.69 -21.77 -3.49
CA ASP A 271 26.47 -21.36 -4.66
C ASP A 271 25.84 -21.86 -5.96
N LEU A 272 25.51 -20.93 -6.87
CA LEU A 272 24.94 -21.29 -8.16
C LEU A 272 25.94 -22.04 -9.04
N LEU A 273 27.25 -21.79 -8.90
CA LEU A 273 28.25 -22.46 -9.72
C LEU A 273 28.29 -23.96 -9.42
N GLU A 274 28.29 -24.34 -8.14
CA GLU A 274 28.23 -25.74 -7.70
C GLU A 274 27.01 -26.47 -8.26
N LEU A 275 25.83 -25.80 -8.21
CA LEU A 275 24.59 -26.34 -8.77
C LEU A 275 24.70 -26.60 -10.27
N LEU A 276 25.30 -25.68 -11.04
CA LEU A 276 25.48 -25.82 -12.49
C LEU A 276 26.50 -26.92 -12.83
N GLU A 277 27.55 -27.07 -12.03
CA GLU A 277 28.51 -28.17 -12.18
C GLU A 277 27.86 -29.54 -11.95
N ASP A 278 27.09 -29.69 -10.88
CA ASP A 278 26.33 -30.91 -10.58
C ASP A 278 25.33 -31.24 -11.69
N LEU A 279 24.65 -30.22 -12.21
CA LEU A 279 23.73 -30.38 -13.33
C LEU A 279 24.45 -30.92 -14.57
N ILE A 280 25.60 -30.33 -14.93
CA ILE A 280 26.35 -30.77 -16.11
C ILE A 280 26.84 -32.20 -15.92
N ARG A 281 27.36 -32.56 -14.75
CA ARG A 281 27.76 -33.94 -14.41
C ARG A 281 26.60 -34.92 -14.62
N CYS A 282 25.41 -34.57 -14.14
CA CYS A 282 24.21 -35.40 -14.27
C CYS A 282 23.76 -35.60 -15.73
N TYR A 283 23.85 -34.57 -16.57
CA TYR A 283 23.33 -34.60 -17.94
C TYR A 283 24.38 -34.98 -19.00
N GLN A 284 25.64 -35.14 -18.62
CA GLN A 284 26.73 -35.57 -19.50
C GLN A 284 26.46 -36.91 -20.21
N PRO A 285 25.96 -37.97 -19.54
CA PRO A 285 25.63 -39.23 -20.21
C PRO A 285 24.53 -39.07 -21.25
N GLN A 286 23.49 -38.28 -20.96
CA GLN A 286 22.40 -38.01 -21.90
C GLN A 286 22.89 -37.24 -23.13
N ALA A 287 23.74 -36.22 -22.95
CA ALA A 287 24.35 -35.50 -24.07
C ALA A 287 25.22 -36.44 -24.93
N ALA A 288 25.98 -37.34 -24.30
CA ALA A 288 26.84 -38.31 -24.99
C ALA A 288 26.04 -39.28 -25.88
N THR A 289 24.83 -39.72 -25.47
CA THR A 289 23.97 -40.58 -26.33
C THR A 289 23.59 -39.94 -27.66
N ARG A 290 23.66 -38.60 -27.77
CA ARG A 290 23.41 -37.83 -28.99
C ARG A 290 24.68 -37.26 -29.62
N ALA A 291 25.85 -37.69 -29.15
CA ALA A 291 27.15 -37.15 -29.52
C ALA A 291 27.25 -35.63 -29.33
N ILE A 292 26.61 -35.08 -28.29
CA ILE A 292 26.64 -33.65 -27.98
C ILE A 292 27.69 -33.38 -26.90
N ALA A 293 28.58 -32.41 -27.14
CA ALA A 293 29.52 -31.94 -26.13
C ALA A 293 28.84 -30.93 -25.19
N LEU A 294 28.72 -31.25 -23.90
CA LEU A 294 28.18 -30.37 -22.87
C LEU A 294 29.31 -29.73 -22.05
N ARG A 295 29.37 -28.40 -21.94
CA ARG A 295 30.46 -27.66 -21.28
C ARG A 295 29.96 -26.55 -20.35
N LEU A 296 30.66 -26.33 -19.25
CA LEU A 296 30.54 -25.14 -18.38
C LEU A 296 31.71 -24.21 -18.69
N THR A 297 31.42 -22.93 -18.92
CA THR A 297 32.44 -21.89 -19.12
C THR A 297 32.19 -20.76 -18.11
N PRO A 298 32.66 -20.89 -16.86
CA PRO A 298 32.58 -19.79 -15.91
C PRO A 298 33.61 -18.71 -16.28
N ASP A 299 33.23 -17.44 -16.12
CA ASP A 299 34.17 -16.33 -16.20
C ASP A 299 35.27 -16.50 -15.13
N PRO A 300 36.54 -16.19 -15.41
CA PRO A 300 37.62 -16.30 -14.43
C PRO A 300 37.38 -15.54 -13.11
N SER A 301 36.54 -14.51 -13.13
CA SER A 301 36.14 -13.75 -11.93
C SER A 301 35.00 -14.39 -11.13
N ALA A 302 34.38 -15.47 -11.62
CA ALA A 302 33.26 -16.18 -11.00
C ALA A 302 33.72 -17.22 -9.97
N ALA A 303 34.47 -16.79 -8.95
CA ALA A 303 34.97 -17.70 -7.92
C ALA A 303 33.86 -18.27 -7.00
N SER A 304 32.80 -17.48 -6.75
CA SER A 304 31.60 -17.92 -6.03
C SER A 304 30.39 -17.07 -6.46
N LEU A 305 29.23 -17.70 -6.56
CA LEU A 305 27.99 -17.07 -7.03
C LEU A 305 26.86 -17.30 -6.02
N PRO A 306 26.89 -16.64 -4.85
CA PRO A 306 25.91 -16.88 -3.80
C PRO A 306 24.52 -16.40 -4.24
N ILE A 307 23.54 -17.30 -4.20
CA ILE A 307 22.12 -17.01 -4.46
C ILE A 307 21.30 -17.37 -3.23
N CYS A 308 20.38 -16.49 -2.84
CA CYS A 308 19.37 -16.78 -1.83
C CYS A 308 18.07 -17.19 -2.53
N GLY A 309 17.68 -18.46 -2.40
CA GLY A 309 16.56 -18.99 -3.19
C GLY A 309 16.19 -20.43 -2.87
N GLN A 310 15.30 -20.99 -3.69
CA GLN A 310 14.94 -22.40 -3.65
C GLN A 310 15.84 -23.17 -4.62
N SER A 311 16.88 -23.83 -4.10
CA SER A 311 17.90 -24.54 -4.90
C SER A 311 17.30 -25.53 -5.90
N GLN A 312 16.31 -26.34 -5.48
CA GLN A 312 15.65 -27.30 -6.36
C GLN A 312 14.84 -26.65 -7.48
N ALA A 313 14.24 -25.49 -7.23
CA ALA A 313 13.55 -24.74 -8.26
C ALA A 313 14.55 -24.24 -9.32
N LEU A 314 15.67 -23.65 -8.89
CA LEU A 314 16.72 -23.20 -9.80
C LEU A 314 17.40 -24.35 -10.55
N LEU A 315 17.65 -25.49 -9.90
CA LEU A 315 18.11 -26.71 -10.57
C LEU A 315 17.18 -27.08 -11.73
N ARG A 316 15.87 -27.07 -11.50
CA ARG A 316 14.90 -27.39 -12.55
C ARG A 316 14.83 -26.36 -13.67
N LEU A 317 14.96 -25.08 -13.37
CA LEU A 317 15.08 -24.03 -14.39
C LEU A 317 16.21 -24.42 -15.35
N PHE A 318 17.41 -24.70 -14.84
CA PHE A 318 18.56 -25.01 -15.68
C PHE A 318 18.43 -26.40 -16.34
N THR A 319 17.84 -27.40 -15.68
CA THR A 319 17.47 -28.68 -16.30
C THR A 319 16.61 -28.45 -17.54
N ASN A 320 15.57 -27.63 -17.45
CA ASN A 320 14.70 -27.35 -18.59
C ASN A 320 15.46 -26.71 -19.76
N LEU A 321 16.40 -25.81 -19.46
CA LEU A 321 17.23 -25.18 -20.50
C LEU A 321 18.21 -26.17 -21.13
N VAL A 322 18.92 -26.97 -20.33
CA VAL A 322 19.93 -27.93 -20.80
C VAL A 322 19.28 -29.06 -21.62
N VAL A 323 18.17 -29.62 -21.15
CA VAL A 323 17.44 -30.66 -21.89
C VAL A 323 16.91 -30.11 -23.22
N ASN A 324 16.44 -28.85 -23.24
CA ASN A 324 16.02 -28.19 -24.47
C ASN A 324 17.20 -27.96 -25.43
N ALA A 325 18.35 -27.53 -24.92
CA ALA A 325 19.57 -27.30 -25.70
C ALA A 325 20.12 -28.60 -26.32
N ILE A 326 20.21 -29.69 -25.55
CA ILE A 326 20.63 -31.02 -26.03
C ILE A 326 19.64 -31.53 -27.10
N ARG A 327 18.36 -31.21 -26.94
CA ARG A 327 17.34 -31.68 -27.87
C ARG A 327 17.46 -31.04 -29.26
N HIS A 328 17.61 -29.73 -29.26
CA HIS A 328 17.56 -28.93 -30.48
C HIS A 328 18.92 -28.79 -31.17
N SER A 329 20.01 -29.14 -30.49
CA SER A 329 21.33 -29.24 -31.11
C SER A 329 21.39 -30.41 -32.10
N PRO A 330 22.09 -30.23 -33.24
CA PRO A 330 22.37 -31.33 -34.16
C PRO A 330 23.27 -32.38 -33.50
N VAL A 331 23.22 -33.62 -34.00
CA VAL A 331 24.15 -34.69 -33.61
C VAL A 331 25.59 -34.23 -33.88
N GLY A 332 26.50 -34.43 -32.92
CA GLY A 332 27.87 -33.91 -32.99
C GLY A 332 28.03 -32.45 -32.55
N GLY A 333 26.93 -31.78 -32.18
CA GLY A 333 26.91 -30.38 -31.77
C GLY A 333 27.48 -30.13 -30.38
N THR A 334 27.53 -28.85 -29.99
CA THR A 334 27.98 -28.40 -28.67
C THR A 334 26.90 -27.59 -27.97
N VAL A 335 26.71 -27.87 -26.69
CA VAL A 335 25.93 -27.05 -25.75
C VAL A 335 26.89 -26.47 -24.70
N SER A 336 26.92 -25.15 -24.56
CA SER A 336 27.72 -24.47 -23.53
C SER A 336 26.85 -23.71 -22.54
N ILE A 337 27.28 -23.68 -21.29
CA ILE A 337 26.70 -22.84 -20.25
C ILE A 337 27.77 -21.81 -19.87
N ASP A 338 27.58 -20.57 -20.29
CA ASP A 338 28.52 -19.49 -19.99
C ASP A 338 27.99 -18.70 -18.79
N VAL A 339 28.84 -18.47 -17.79
CA VAL A 339 28.45 -17.82 -16.54
C VAL A 339 29.26 -16.54 -16.35
N ILE A 340 28.58 -15.40 -16.34
CA ILE A 340 29.20 -14.08 -16.26
C ILE A 340 28.69 -13.37 -14.98
N PRO A 341 29.55 -13.19 -13.96
CA PRO A 341 29.19 -12.45 -12.76
C PRO A 341 29.07 -10.96 -13.06
N GLY A 342 28.12 -10.29 -12.41
CA GLY A 342 27.98 -8.84 -12.40
C GLY A 342 27.90 -8.32 -10.97
N ALA A 343 27.84 -7.00 -10.80
CA ALA A 343 27.87 -6.39 -9.46
C ALA A 343 26.64 -6.72 -8.58
N ARG A 344 25.48 -7.01 -9.20
CA ARG A 344 24.22 -7.32 -8.50
C ARG A 344 23.45 -8.51 -9.08
N LEU A 345 23.73 -8.84 -10.33
CA LEU A 345 23.07 -9.91 -11.07
C LEU A 345 24.15 -10.80 -11.66
N VAL A 346 23.94 -12.11 -11.63
CA VAL A 346 24.67 -13.08 -12.44
C VAL A 346 23.91 -13.36 -13.72
N LYS A 347 24.64 -13.47 -14.83
CA LYS A 347 24.12 -13.85 -16.13
C LYS A 347 24.56 -15.27 -16.45
N VAL A 348 23.61 -16.15 -16.73
CA VAL A 348 23.86 -17.52 -17.17
C VAL A 348 23.29 -17.68 -18.57
N ALA A 349 24.14 -17.93 -19.56
CA ALA A 349 23.77 -18.14 -20.95
C ALA A 349 23.87 -19.61 -21.31
N VAL A 350 22.74 -20.25 -21.60
CA VAL A 350 22.71 -21.61 -22.16
C VAL A 350 22.67 -21.49 -23.68
N ILE A 351 23.70 -22.01 -24.33
CA ILE A 351 23.97 -21.83 -25.76
C ILE A 351 23.90 -23.18 -26.45
N ASP A 352 23.07 -23.29 -27.48
CA ASP A 352 22.93 -24.48 -28.32
C ASP A 352 23.16 -24.17 -29.80
N GLN A 353 23.42 -25.20 -30.60
CA GLN A 353 23.68 -25.07 -32.04
C GLN A 353 22.46 -25.41 -32.90
N GLY A 354 21.26 -25.30 -32.34
CA GLY A 354 20.01 -25.62 -33.03
C GLY A 354 19.59 -24.61 -34.09
N ALA A 355 18.38 -24.80 -34.62
CA ALA A 355 17.82 -23.97 -35.69
C ALA A 355 17.57 -22.50 -35.30
N GLY A 356 17.67 -22.16 -34.01
CA GLY A 356 17.33 -20.85 -33.48
C GLY A 356 15.81 -20.60 -33.38
N ILE A 357 15.47 -19.49 -32.73
CA ILE A 357 14.10 -19.03 -32.50
C ILE A 357 13.91 -17.78 -33.37
N PRO A 358 13.01 -17.81 -34.37
CA PRO A 358 12.70 -16.66 -35.20
C PRO A 358 12.30 -15.44 -34.37
N GLN A 359 12.73 -14.24 -34.76
CA GLN A 359 12.50 -13.01 -33.99
C GLN A 359 11.03 -12.79 -33.61
N ALA A 360 10.10 -13.08 -34.53
CA ALA A 360 8.66 -12.96 -34.29
C ALA A 360 8.14 -13.90 -33.17
N GLN A 361 8.87 -14.96 -32.85
CA GLN A 361 8.47 -16.02 -31.91
C GLN A 361 9.20 -15.92 -30.56
N GLN A 362 10.22 -15.07 -30.43
CA GLN A 362 11.06 -15.00 -29.23
C GLN A 362 10.31 -14.62 -27.95
N GLN A 363 9.20 -13.89 -28.05
CA GLN A 363 8.35 -13.59 -26.90
C GLN A 363 7.39 -14.72 -26.56
N GLN A 364 6.84 -15.38 -27.60
CA GLN A 364 5.84 -16.44 -27.47
C GLN A 364 6.45 -17.78 -27.06
N VAL A 365 7.77 -17.96 -27.22
CA VAL A 365 8.48 -19.19 -26.83
C VAL A 365 8.34 -19.52 -25.34
N PHE A 366 7.97 -18.54 -24.52
CA PHE A 366 7.72 -18.70 -23.08
C PHE A 366 6.25 -18.93 -22.73
N ASP A 367 5.35 -18.86 -23.72
CA ASP A 367 3.93 -19.12 -23.51
C ASP A 367 3.68 -20.60 -23.26
N ARG A 368 2.66 -20.90 -22.46
CA ARG A 368 2.30 -22.28 -22.13
C ARG A 368 1.87 -23.01 -23.41
N PHE A 369 2.36 -24.24 -23.57
CA PHE A 369 2.06 -25.12 -24.71
C PHE A 369 2.58 -24.61 -26.06
N TRP A 370 3.42 -23.57 -26.07
CA TRP A 370 4.02 -23.11 -27.31
C TRP A 370 4.98 -24.16 -27.86
N ARG A 371 4.84 -24.46 -29.16
CA ARG A 371 5.66 -25.42 -29.89
C ARG A 371 6.14 -24.78 -31.18
N GLY A 372 7.43 -24.91 -31.48
CA GLY A 372 8.03 -24.48 -32.73
C GLY A 372 7.68 -25.43 -33.90
N ARG A 373 8.55 -25.46 -34.91
CA ARG A 373 8.39 -26.30 -36.12
C ARG A 373 8.49 -27.80 -35.86
N ASP A 374 8.95 -28.20 -34.68
CA ASP A 374 9.21 -29.58 -34.30
C ASP A 374 8.02 -30.16 -33.51
N ARG A 375 7.37 -31.19 -34.08
CA ARG A 375 6.15 -31.82 -33.52
C ARG A 375 6.45 -32.97 -32.55
N GLY A 376 7.72 -33.29 -32.31
CA GLY A 376 8.11 -34.38 -31.40
C GLY A 376 7.96 -34.02 -29.92
N GLY A 377 7.14 -34.78 -29.19
CA GLY A 377 7.44 -35.30 -27.85
C GLY A 377 7.35 -34.43 -26.59
N HIS A 378 7.32 -33.09 -26.61
CA HIS A 378 7.44 -32.27 -25.37
C HIS A 378 6.28 -31.31 -25.15
N SER A 379 5.94 -31.05 -23.89
CA SER A 379 4.72 -30.35 -23.46
C SER A 379 4.62 -28.89 -23.91
N GLY A 380 5.74 -28.26 -24.31
CA GLY A 380 5.81 -26.81 -24.56
C GLY A 380 5.72 -25.99 -23.26
N LEU A 381 5.93 -26.62 -22.10
CA LEU A 381 5.89 -25.96 -20.80
C LEU A 381 7.27 -25.60 -20.24
N GLY A 382 8.33 -26.29 -20.68
CA GLY A 382 9.66 -26.20 -20.06
C GLY A 382 10.22 -24.78 -19.99
N LEU A 383 10.14 -24.00 -21.07
CA LEU A 383 10.62 -22.62 -21.11
C LEU A 383 9.72 -21.65 -20.31
N GLY A 384 8.40 -21.86 -20.34
CA GLY A 384 7.47 -21.09 -19.51
C GLY A 384 7.70 -21.31 -18.01
N ILE A 385 7.95 -22.56 -17.60
CA ILE A 385 8.29 -22.92 -16.23
C ILE A 385 9.64 -22.32 -15.84
N ALA A 386 10.67 -22.47 -16.68
CA ALA A 386 12.00 -21.89 -16.43
C ALA A 386 11.93 -20.37 -16.22
N ARG A 387 11.14 -19.66 -17.04
CA ARG A 387 10.93 -18.21 -16.90
C ARG A 387 10.15 -17.86 -15.64
N ALA A 388 9.13 -18.64 -15.28
CA ALA A 388 8.39 -18.43 -14.03
C ALA A 388 9.30 -18.60 -12.80
N ILE A 389 10.17 -19.61 -12.79
CA ILE A 389 11.16 -19.81 -11.73
C ILE A 389 12.14 -18.63 -11.67
N ALA A 390 12.68 -18.18 -12.80
CA ALA A 390 13.61 -17.06 -12.85
C ALA A 390 12.99 -15.80 -12.23
N ARG A 391 11.76 -15.49 -12.63
CA ARG A 391 10.99 -14.34 -12.12
C ARG A 391 10.65 -14.46 -10.64
N HIS A 392 10.32 -15.66 -10.17
CA HIS A 392 10.09 -15.91 -8.75
C HIS A 392 11.33 -15.61 -7.90
N HIS A 393 12.53 -15.81 -8.46
CA HIS A 393 13.81 -15.50 -7.83
C HIS A 393 14.28 -14.06 -8.07
N GLY A 394 13.41 -13.15 -8.52
CA GLY A 394 13.74 -11.75 -8.77
C GLY A 394 14.53 -11.49 -10.06
N GLY A 395 14.64 -12.50 -10.92
CA GLY A 395 15.33 -12.47 -12.21
C GLY A 395 14.40 -12.46 -13.43
N ASP A 396 14.94 -12.83 -14.60
CA ASP A 396 14.15 -13.13 -15.80
C ASP A 396 14.90 -14.11 -16.70
N LEU A 397 14.16 -14.74 -17.62
CA LEU A 397 14.70 -15.57 -18.70
C LEU A 397 14.29 -14.95 -20.03
N ARG A 398 15.27 -14.78 -20.94
CA ARG A 398 15.08 -14.15 -22.25
C ARG A 398 15.82 -14.92 -23.34
N VAL A 399 15.37 -14.74 -24.58
CA VAL A 399 16.16 -15.18 -25.75
C VAL A 399 17.22 -14.11 -26.01
N GLY A 400 18.48 -14.53 -26.06
CA GLY A 400 19.62 -13.69 -26.46
C GLY A 400 19.81 -13.73 -27.98
N GLU A 401 21.05 -13.91 -28.42
CA GLU A 401 21.35 -14.13 -29.83
C GLU A 401 20.70 -15.43 -30.32
N SER A 402 19.90 -15.36 -31.39
CA SER A 402 19.24 -16.54 -31.94
C SER A 402 19.22 -16.50 -33.46
N ARG A 403 19.93 -17.45 -34.06
CA ARG A 403 20.07 -17.67 -35.51
C ARG A 403 20.29 -19.16 -35.78
N PRO A 404 20.08 -19.65 -37.01
CA PRO A 404 20.44 -21.02 -37.36
C PRO A 404 21.90 -21.32 -36.98
N GLY A 405 22.12 -22.40 -36.23
CA GLY A 405 23.43 -22.81 -35.72
C GLY A 405 23.83 -22.16 -34.39
N ARG A 406 23.01 -21.26 -33.80
CA ARG A 406 23.26 -20.66 -32.50
C ARG A 406 22.00 -20.10 -31.84
N CYS A 407 21.59 -20.66 -30.72
CA CYS A 407 20.51 -20.15 -29.89
C CYS A 407 20.99 -19.93 -28.46
N VAL A 408 20.77 -18.72 -27.93
CA VAL A 408 21.16 -18.34 -26.57
C VAL A 408 19.92 -18.10 -25.73
N LEU A 409 19.79 -18.83 -24.62
CA LEU A 409 18.81 -18.58 -23.57
C LEU A 409 19.53 -17.96 -22.37
N LEU A 410 19.19 -16.71 -22.07
CA LEU A 410 19.85 -15.88 -21.07
C LEU A 410 19.00 -15.79 -19.80
N VAL A 411 19.55 -16.27 -18.68
CA VAL A 411 19.00 -16.17 -17.34
C VAL A 411 19.73 -15.08 -16.58
N GLU A 412 19.00 -14.17 -15.97
CA GLU A 412 19.55 -13.15 -15.05
C GLU A 412 19.01 -13.43 -13.65
N LEU A 413 19.88 -13.57 -12.64
CA LEU A 413 19.48 -13.80 -11.24
C LEU A 413 20.19 -12.83 -10.30
N PRO A 414 19.53 -12.33 -9.24
CA PRO A 414 20.18 -11.48 -8.25
C PRO A 414 21.15 -12.27 -7.38
N LEU A 415 22.37 -11.74 -7.25
CA LEU A 415 23.35 -12.25 -6.31
C LEU A 415 22.95 -11.85 -4.88
N ALA A 416 23.16 -12.75 -3.93
CA ALA A 416 23.01 -12.44 -2.52
C ALA A 416 24.05 -11.37 -2.13
N PRO A 417 23.69 -10.41 -1.27
CA PRO A 417 24.65 -9.45 -0.77
C PRO A 417 25.81 -10.17 -0.06
N PRO A 418 27.05 -9.68 -0.16
CA PRO A 418 28.18 -10.25 0.56
C PRO A 418 27.84 -10.26 2.05
N ILE A 419 28.07 -11.40 2.71
CA ILE A 419 27.96 -11.49 4.16
C ILE A 419 29.10 -10.64 4.73
N SER A 420 28.75 -9.45 5.22
CA SER A 420 29.66 -8.49 5.85
C SER A 420 30.07 -8.94 7.24
#